data_AF-A0A8T4LUW6-F1
#
_entry.id   AF-A0A8T4LUW6-F1
#
_cell.length_a   1.000
_cell.length_b   1.000
_cell.length_c   1.000
_cell.angle_alpha   90.00
_cell.angle_beta   90.00
_cell.angle_gamma   90.00
#
_symmetry.space_group_name_H-M   'P 1'
#
loop_
_entity.id
_entity.type
_entity.pdbx_description
1 polymer ?
#
loop_
_entity_poly.entity_id
_entity_poly.type
_entity_poly.pdbx_seq_one_letter_code
_entity_poly.pdbx_strand_id
1 'polypeptide(L)' 'MARKQSGMVLNFILWLTGVLVSLAVGFGLVDGVLTVRWIPLILTQIVGWVVVITTVVGAIMAIVNK' A
#
# COMPACT_ATOMS: atom_id res chain seq x y z
N MET A 1 22.54 -14.80 11.93
CA MET A 1 21.46 -13.80 12.10
C MET A 1 22.07 -12.41 11.96
N ALA A 2 22.09 -11.85 10.76
CA ALA A 2 22.78 -10.60 10.48
C ALA A 2 22.07 -9.41 11.12
N ARG A 3 22.88 -8.46 11.61
CA ARG A 3 22.54 -7.49 12.64
C ARG A 3 21.55 -6.42 12.16
N LYS A 4 20.53 -6.24 12.99
CA LYS A 4 19.80 -5.02 13.33
C LYS A 4 20.66 -3.75 13.23
N GLN A 5 20.72 -3.14 12.04
CA GLN A 5 21.05 -1.71 11.86
C GLN A 5 20.61 -1.22 10.46
N SER A 6 19.31 -1.31 10.14
CA SER A 6 18.79 -0.47 9.05
C SER A 6 18.87 0.98 9.50
N GLY A 7 19.67 1.78 8.82
CA GLY A 7 19.71 3.23 9.05
C GLY A 7 18.32 3.84 8.88
N MET A 8 18.04 4.92 9.61
CA MET A 8 16.76 5.66 9.56
C MET A 8 16.30 5.95 8.12
N VAL A 9 17.26 6.25 7.24
CA VAL A 9 17.03 6.50 5.81
C VAL A 9 16.53 5.25 5.08
N LEU A 10 17.14 4.09 5.33
CA LEU A 10 16.73 2.81 4.73
C LEU A 10 15.31 2.42 5.17
N ASN A 11 14.98 2.60 6.45
CA ASN A 11 13.64 2.35 6.96
C ASN A 11 12.60 3.28 6.32
N PHE A 12 12.94 4.57 6.15
CA PHE A 12 12.08 5.53 5.48
C PHE A 12 11.84 5.18 4.02
N ILE A 13 12.88 4.80 3.28
CA ILE A 13 12.76 4.40 1.86
C ILE A 13 11.88 3.15 1.73
N LEU A 14 12.07 2.15 2.58
CA LEU A 14 11.26 0.93 2.55
C LEU A 14 9.79 1.22 2.87
N TRP A 15 9.53 2.07 3.88
CA TRP A 15 8.17 2.51 4.21
C TRP A 15 7.52 3.26 3.05
N LEU A 16 8.21 4.26 2.49
CA LEU A 16 7.69 5.09 1.40
C LEU A 16 7.42 4.24 0.15
N THR A 17 8.34 3.34 -0.19
CA THR A 17 8.17 2.41 -1.31
C THR A 17 6.94 1.53 -1.09
N GLY A 18 6.75 0.99 0.11
CA GLY A 18 5.57 0.20 0.46
C GLY A 18 4.26 0.99 0.32
N VAL A 19 4.22 2.25 0.77
CA VAL A 19 3.05 3.12 0.62
C VAL A 19 2.75 3.36 -0.86
N LEU A 20 3.75 3.71 -1.66
CA LEU A 20 3.57 4.00 -3.09
C LEU A 20 3.09 2.77 -3.87
N VAL A 21 3.69 1.60 -3.63
CA VAL A 21 3.27 0.35 -4.30
C VAL A 21 1.84 -0.01 -3.93
N SER A 22 1.46 0.08 -2.66
CA SER A 22 0.10 -0.21 -2.20
C SER A 22 -0.95 0.74 -2.79
N LEU A 23 -0.64 2.04 -2.88
CA LEU A 23 -1.53 3.02 -3.51
C LEU A 23 -1.65 2.77 -5.02
N ALA A 24 -0.54 2.50 -5.71
CA ALA A 24 -0.56 2.20 -7.15
C ALA A 24 -1.42 0.97 -7.46
N VAL A 25 -1.31 -0.10 -6.65
CA VAL A 25 -2.16 -1.29 -6.78
C VAL A 25 -3.61 -0.93 -6.46
N GLY A 26 -3.88 -0.22 -5.36
CA GLY A 26 -5.22 0.19 -4.96
C GLY A 26 -5.95 0.97 -6.06
N PHE A 27 -5.32 2.01 -6.60
CA PHE A 27 -5.89 2.78 -7.72
C PHE A 27 -6.04 1.95 -8.99
N GLY A 28 -5.06 1.10 -9.31
CA GLY A 28 -5.17 0.18 -10.46
C GLY A 28 -6.37 -0.77 -10.35
N LEU A 29 -6.71 -1.23 -9.14
CA LEU A 29 -7.89 -2.05 -8.90
C LEU A 29 -9.20 -1.24 -8.97
N VAL A 30 -9.21 0.01 -8.53
CA VAL A 30 -10.38 0.92 -8.59
C VAL A 30 -10.72 1.29 -10.03
N ASP A 31 -9.71 1.68 -10.81
CA ASP A 31 -9.89 2.10 -12.21
C ASP A 31 -10.09 0.91 -13.16
N GLY A 32 -9.98 -0.33 -12.66
CA GLY A 32 -10.14 -1.56 -13.45
C GLY A 32 -8.97 -1.83 -14.41
N VAL A 33 -7.86 -1.09 -14.29
CA VAL A 33 -6.61 -1.31 -15.04
C VAL A 33 -5.97 -2.63 -14.61
N LEU A 34 -6.04 -2.95 -13.31
CA LEU A 34 -5.65 -4.23 -12.74
C LEU A 34 -6.89 -5.07 -12.48
N THR A 35 -7.04 -6.16 -13.22
CA THR A 35 -8.11 -7.15 -13.00
C THR A 35 -7.54 -8.38 -12.33
N VAL A 36 -8.22 -8.87 -11.28
CA VAL A 36 -7.85 -10.15 -10.67
C VAL A 36 -8.60 -11.25 -11.39
N ARG A 37 -7.86 -12.19 -12.00
CA ARG A 37 -8.44 -13.35 -12.66
C ARG A 37 -9.32 -14.10 -11.65
N TRP A 38 -10.54 -14.45 -12.05
CA TRP A 38 -11.57 -15.13 -11.24
C TRP A 38 -12.35 -14.26 -10.23
N ILE A 39 -12.08 -12.95 -10.13
CA ILE A 39 -12.88 -12.05 -9.28
C ILE A 39 -13.72 -11.11 -10.16
N PRO A 40 -15.03 -10.96 -9.89
CA PRO A 40 -15.86 -9.96 -10.53
C PRO A 40 -15.33 -8.54 -10.37
N LEU A 41 -15.42 -7.73 -11.42
CA LEU A 41 -14.90 -6.36 -11.45
C LEU A 41 -15.38 -5.50 -10.27
N ILE A 42 -16.67 -5.58 -9.94
CA ILE A 42 -17.25 -4.85 -8.80
C ILE A 42 -16.51 -5.15 -7.49
N LEU A 43 -16.17 -6.43 -7.24
CA LEU A 43 -15.50 -6.84 -6.02
C LEU A 43 -14.04 -6.38 -6.03
N THR A 44 -13.38 -6.45 -7.18
CA THR A 44 -12.02 -5.93 -7.36
C THR A 44 -11.94 -4.43 -7.04
N GLN A 45 -12.90 -3.63 -7.51
CA GLN A 45 -12.95 -2.20 -7.24
C GLN A 45 -13.21 -1.87 -5.76
N ILE A 46 -14.11 -2.62 -5.11
CA ILE A 46 -14.36 -2.47 -3.66
C ILE A 46 -13.08 -2.76 -2.86
N VAL A 47 -12.38 -3.84 -3.20
CA VAL A 47 -11.09 -4.19 -2.57
C VAL A 47 -10.05 -3.09 -2.81
N GLY A 48 -9.99 -2.53 -4.02
CA GLY A 48 -9.12 -1.39 -4.34
C GLY A 48 -9.34 -0.21 -3.39
N TRP A 49 -10.60 0.19 -3.15
CA TRP A 49 -10.92 1.25 -2.20
C TRP A 49 -10.53 0.92 -0.76
N VAL A 50 -10.71 -0.33 -0.32
CA VAL A 50 -10.25 -0.77 1.00
C VAL A 50 -8.73 -0.61 1.13
N VAL A 51 -7.98 -1.01 0.12
CA VAL A 51 -6.51 -0.87 0.10
C VAL A 51 -6.10 0.60 0.16
N VAL A 52 -6.73 1.47 -0.64
CA VAL A 52 -6.43 2.91 -0.63
C VAL A 52 -6.67 3.52 0.75
N ILE A 53 -7.85 3.28 1.34
CA ILE A 53 -8.20 3.86 2.64
C ILE A 53 -7.25 3.36 3.74
N THR A 54 -7.02 2.05 3.81
CA THR A 54 -6.14 1.46 4.84
C THR A 54 -4.69 1.91 4.67
N THR A 55 -4.20 2.07 3.43
CA THR A 55 -2.85 2.56 3.15
C THR A 55 -2.70 4.03 3.55
N VAL A 56 -3.68 4.88 3.22
CA VAL A 56 -3.66 6.31 3.61
C VAL A 56 -3.67 6.44 5.13
N VAL A 57 -4.60 5.76 5.80
CA VAL A 57 -4.68 5.77 7.27
C VAL A 57 -3.38 5.24 7.89
N GLY A 58 -2.85 4.13 7.38
CA GLY A 58 -1.58 3.56 7.85
C GLY A 58 -0.39 4.49 7.65
N ALA A 59 -0.31 5.16 6.50
CA ALA A 59 0.74 6.13 6.21
C ALA A 59 0.67 7.35 7.14
N ILE A 60 -0.54 7.89 7.37
CA ILE A 60 -0.74 9.00 8.31
C ILE A 60 -0.36 8.57 9.73
N MET A 61 -0.82 7.42 10.20
CA MET A 61 -0.48 6.91 11.53
C MET A 61 1.03 6.70 11.69
N ALA A 62 1.74 6.22 10.66
CA ALA A 62 3.18 6.05 10.70
C ALA A 62 3.96 7.38 10.81
N ILE A 63 3.38 8.48 10.30
CA ILE A 63 3.97 9.82 10.44
C ILE A 63 3.63 10.42 11.80
N VAL A 64 2.37 10.30 12.24
CA VAL A 64 1.87 10.88 13.49
C VAL A 64 2.45 10.17 14.71
N ASN A 65 2.55 8.85 14.67
CA ASN A 65 2.98 8.01 15.79
C ASN A 65 4.48 7.64 15.69
N LYS A 66 5.29 8.58 15.19
CA LYS A 66 6.72 8.42 14.95
C LYS A 66 7.53 8.13 16.21
#